data_AF-A0A560IZU1-F1
#
_entry.id   AF-A0A560IZU1-F1
#
_cell.length_a   1.000
_cell.length_b   1.000
_cell.length_c   1.000
_cell.angle_alpha   90.00
_cell.angle_beta   90.00
_cell.angle_gamma   90.00
#
_symmetry.space_group_name_H-M   'P 1'
#
loop_
_entity.id
_entity.type
_entity.pdbx_description
1 polymer ?
#
loop_
_entity_poly.entity_id
_entity_poly.type
_entity_poly.pdbx_seq_one_letter_code
_entity_poly.pdbx_strand_id
1 'polypeptide(L)' 'MPYGQRPFRTHVDPASDGCEMVNGVADRVRAELLRRIGLEDILRPHPYGQPGAL' A
#
# COMPACT_ATOMS: atom_id res chain seq x y z
N MET A 1 -2.21 14.38 -9.55
CA MET A 1 -2.44 13.00 -10.01
C MET A 1 -3.88 12.62 -9.73
N PRO A 2 -4.55 11.85 -10.61
CA PRO A 2 -5.89 11.32 -10.37
C PRO A 2 -5.98 10.48 -9.09
N TYR A 3 -7.19 10.33 -8.54
CA TYR A 3 -7.43 9.50 -7.34
C TYR A 3 -6.96 8.07 -7.56
N GLY A 4 -6.32 7.46 -6.55
CA GLY A 4 -5.75 6.11 -6.66
C GLY A 4 -4.49 5.97 -7.50
N GLN A 5 -4.00 7.02 -8.16
CA GLN A 5 -2.76 6.96 -8.95
C GLN A 5 -1.51 7.40 -8.17
N ARG A 6 -1.67 8.02 -7.00
CA ARG A 6 -0.52 8.29 -6.13
C ARG A 6 0.02 6.96 -5.60
N PRO A 7 1.36 6.79 -5.53
CA PRO A 7 1.95 5.64 -4.85
C PRO A 7 1.34 5.49 -3.46
N PHE A 8 0.98 4.25 -3.11
CA PHE A 8 0.36 3.93 -1.82
C PHE A 8 1.22 4.41 -0.64
N ARG A 9 2.55 4.30 -0.79
CA ARG A 9 3.54 4.76 0.18
C ARG A 9 4.79 5.26 -0.56
N THR A 10 5.46 6.22 0.02
CA THR A 10 6.79 6.70 -0.41
C THR A 10 7.75 6.42 0.73
N HIS A 11 8.89 5.82 0.41
CA HIS A 11 9.95 5.52 1.36
C HIS A 11 11.02 6.61 1.26
N VAL A 12 11.52 7.05 2.41
CA VAL A 12 12.64 7.98 2.50
C VAL A 12 13.59 7.39 3.51
N ASP A 13 14.86 7.21 3.11
CA ASP A 13 15.93 6.70 3.95
C ASP A 13 17.00 7.78 4.16
N PRO A 14 16.83 8.72 5.11
CA PRO A 14 17.80 9.78 5.35
C PRO A 14 19.14 9.27 5.89
N ALA A 15 19.15 8.08 6.51
CA ALA A 15 20.33 7.49 7.14
C ALA A 15 21.14 6.63 6.16
N SER A 16 20.55 6.25 5.03
CA SER A 16 21.14 5.31 4.05
C SER A 16 21.51 3.97 4.69
N ASP A 17 20.70 3.52 5.65
CA ASP A 17 20.89 2.25 6.38
C ASP A 17 20.24 1.05 5.70
N GLY A 18 19.51 1.28 4.60
CA GLY A 18 18.86 0.26 3.80
C GLY A 18 17.36 0.12 4.07
N CYS A 19 16.75 0.99 4.88
CA CYS A 19 15.32 0.88 5.18
C CYS A 19 14.43 1.02 3.93
N GLU A 20 14.86 1.74 2.88
CA GLU A 20 14.11 1.82 1.62
C GLU A 20 13.93 0.43 0.98
N MET A 21 14.99 -0.38 0.95
CA MET A 21 14.95 -1.75 0.42
C MET A 21 14.07 -2.65 1.28
N VAL A 22 14.27 -2.61 2.60
CA VAL A 22 13.50 -3.44 3.55
C VAL A 22 12.01 -3.10 3.50
N ASN A 23 11.67 -1.83 3.42
CA ASN A 23 10.29 -1.38 3.31
C ASN A 23 9.64 -1.83 1.99
N GLY A 24 10.37 -1.82 0.88
CA GLY A 24 9.90 -2.38 -0.39
C GLY A 24 9.54 -3.87 -0.29
N VAL A 25 10.38 -4.67 0.39
CA VAL A 25 10.09 -6.08 0.66
C VAL A 25 8.86 -6.23 1.56
N ALA A 26 8.78 -5.44 2.63
CA ALA A 26 7.64 -5.47 3.56
C ALA A 26 6.31 -5.14 2.86
N ASP A 27 6.30 -4.17 1.93
CA ASP A 27 5.12 -3.81 1.16
C ASP A 27 4.66 -4.94 0.23
N ARG A 28 5.61 -5.64 -0.43
CA ARG A 28 5.29 -6.82 -1.25
C ARG A 28 4.67 -7.93 -0.40
N VAL A 29 5.29 -8.26 0.73
CA VAL A 29 4.80 -9.32 1.64
C VAL A 29 3.41 -8.99 2.16
N ARG A 30 3.15 -7.72 2.55
CA ARG A 30 1.82 -7.26 2.98
C ARG A 30 0.78 -7.40 1.87
N ALA A 31 1.11 -6.99 0.64
CA ALA A 31 0.19 -7.11 -0.48
C ALA A 31 -0.15 -8.56 -0.80
N GLU A 32 0.83 -9.46 -0.71
CA GLU A 32 0.61 -10.88 -0.93
C GLU A 32 -0.21 -11.53 0.18
N LEU A 33 0.04 -11.16 1.44
CA LEU A 33 -0.79 -11.57 2.56
C LEU A 33 -2.26 -11.18 2.34
N LEU A 34 -2.52 -9.91 2.01
CA LEU A 34 -3.87 -9.39 1.80
C LEU A 34 -4.60 -10.14 0.68
N ARG A 35 -3.92 -10.46 -0.43
CA ARG A 35 -4.48 -11.31 -1.49
C ARG A 35 -4.79 -12.73 -1.01
N ARG A 36 -3.90 -13.34 -0.22
CA ARG A 36 -4.08 -14.72 0.28
C ARG A 36 -5.25 -14.86 1.25
N ILE A 37 -5.56 -13.81 2.01
CA ILE A 37 -6.66 -13.82 2.99
C ILE A 37 -7.96 -13.19 2.44
N GLY A 38 -8.00 -12.81 1.16
CA GLY A 38 -9.19 -12.26 0.51
C GLY A 38 -9.51 -10.80 0.85
N LEU A 39 -8.51 -10.01 1.27
CA LEU A 39 -8.60 -8.59 1.61
C LEU A 39 -7.81 -7.68 0.65
N GLU A 40 -7.73 -8.08 -0.61
CA GLU A 40 -7.00 -7.34 -1.66
C GLU A 40 -7.63 -6.01 -2.07
N ASP A 41 -8.91 -5.80 -1.74
CA ASP A 41 -9.63 -4.55 -1.94
C ASP A 41 -9.00 -3.40 -1.13
N ILE A 42 -8.44 -3.69 0.05
CA ILE A 42 -7.73 -2.74 0.92
C ILE A 42 -6.49 -2.13 0.22
N LEU A 43 -5.94 -2.79 -0.80
CA LEU A 43 -4.80 -2.28 -1.56
C LEU A 43 -5.16 -1.09 -2.47
N ARG A 44 -6.44 -0.72 -2.55
CA ARG A 44 -6.93 0.40 -3.36
C ARG A 44 -7.66 1.41 -2.47
N PRO A 45 -7.42 2.71 -2.64
CA PRO A 45 -8.08 3.70 -1.81
C PRO A 45 -9.57 3.77 -2.17
N HIS A 46 -10.45 3.76 -1.18
CA HIS A 46 -11.90 3.93 -1.37
C HIS A 46 -12.33 5.38 -1.13
N PRO A 47 -13.04 6.02 -2.08
CA PRO A 47 -13.52 7.37 -1.87
C PRO A 47 -14.48 7.38 -0.69
N TYR A 48 -14.14 8.15 0.34
CA TYR A 48 -14.98 8.29 1.53
C TYR A 48 -16.37 8.77 1.12
N GLY A 49 -17.43 8.10 1.61
CA GLY A 49 -18.82 8.51 1.41
C GLY A 49 -19.55 7.90 0.21
N GLN A 50 -18.98 6.91 -0.49
CA GLN A 50 -19.72 6.13 -1.50
C GLN A 50 -20.35 4.86 -0.90
N PRO A 51 -21.62 4.53 -1.24
CA PRO A 51 -22.28 3.32 -0.75
C PRO A 51 -21.59 2.06 -1.30
N GLY A 52 -21.29 1.11 -0.40
CA GLY A 52 -20.55 -0.12 -0.71
C GLY A 52 -19.15 -0.21 -0.08
N ALA A 53 -18.71 0.81 0.66
CA ALA A 53 -17.47 0.78 1.43
C ALA A 53 -17.66 0.08 2.80
N LEU A 54 -18.13 -1.17 2.79
CA LEU A 54 -17.93 -2.24 3.77
C LEU A 54 -18.41 -3.56 3.13
#